data_AF-A0AA95HN75-F1
#
_entry.id   AF-A0AA95HN75-F1
#
_cell.length_a   1.000
_cell.length_b   1.000
_cell.length_c   1.000
_cell.angle_alpha   90.00
_cell.angle_beta   90.00
_cell.angle_gamma   90.00
#
_symmetry.space_group_name_H-M   'P 1'
#
loop_
_entity.id
_entity.type
_entity.pdbx_description
1 polymer ?
#
loop_
_entity_poly.entity_id
_entity_poly.type
_entity_poly.pdbx_seq_one_letter_code
_entity_poly.pdbx_strand_id
1 'polypeptide(L)'
;MSLGADVTQNVAKNGSFMMSNAKGRLEPSVSTTDGTDADLALYKTEELAKNSPLAIHIDRVVAKVRVYVKQESDVATIANPKWILNITNTKFFPVSERILTWNEDPANGGRGTCITPFDQYKIGSYRKDPNYDNQNGGLDYMVISNDVAIVNDSGESQYCLENTQTSIHNLHQYTTQVLLKVEFLPKAFKKPHTTDLGTPDPNKDFMRINGGFYTFDTLKEWIEAELRSKYDAIGTSKPSVTTTLTDALNVYLDSKGIGKVSFLDSGVNVDALVITFNGKIDEIKGKGAGAVENFNYYADGISYYKIMIKHDDTDKALNELGEFGVVRNSVYDINVNKFNNPGYPEIPTPGTDPDEEDGSFLAIQINVNPWTWYTQEEEF
;
A
#
# COMPACT_ATOMS: atom_id res chain seq x y z
N MET A 1 -2.98 -26.62 -6.58
CA MET A 1 -2.70 -26.34 -5.15
C MET A 1 -3.30 -24.97 -4.85
N SER A 2 -4.30 -24.92 -3.97
CA SER A 2 -4.91 -23.66 -3.54
C SER A 2 -3.83 -22.79 -2.92
N LEU A 3 -3.81 -21.49 -3.22
CA LEU A 3 -3.12 -20.52 -2.36
C LEU A 3 -3.53 -20.82 -0.91
N GLY A 4 -2.52 -20.93 -0.04
CA GLY A 4 -2.70 -21.30 1.37
C GLY A 4 -3.82 -20.48 1.98
N ALA A 5 -4.74 -21.14 2.67
CA ALA A 5 -5.88 -20.49 3.29
C ALA A 5 -5.37 -19.35 4.18
N ASP A 6 -5.89 -18.15 3.95
CA ASP A 6 -5.68 -16.99 4.80
C ASP A 6 -5.95 -17.39 6.25
N VAL A 7 -4.96 -17.19 7.14
CA VAL A 7 -5.02 -17.65 8.53
C VAL A 7 -6.20 -17.02 9.26
N THR A 8 -6.68 -15.86 8.80
CA THR A 8 -7.91 -15.24 9.30
C THR A 8 -9.15 -16.11 9.06
N GLN A 9 -9.18 -17.00 8.06
CA GLN A 9 -10.34 -17.88 7.82
C GLN A 9 -10.70 -18.75 9.03
N ASN A 10 -9.73 -19.04 9.91
CA ASN A 10 -9.92 -19.84 11.11
C ASN A 10 -10.13 -19.01 12.39
N VAL A 11 -9.70 -17.75 12.42
CA VAL A 11 -9.74 -16.89 13.64
C VAL A 11 -10.64 -15.66 13.52
N ALA A 12 -11.11 -15.35 12.32
CA ALA A 12 -12.02 -14.25 12.01
C ALA A 12 -12.90 -14.63 10.82
N LYS A 13 -14.09 -15.15 11.11
CA LYS A 13 -15.18 -15.30 10.14
C LYS A 13 -16.33 -14.41 10.57
N ASN A 14 -17.11 -13.88 9.63
CA ASN A 14 -18.23 -12.97 9.92
C ASN A 14 -19.11 -13.48 11.10
N GLY A 15 -19.08 -12.77 12.23
CA GLY A 15 -19.78 -13.14 13.48
C GLY A 15 -19.01 -14.04 14.47
N SER A 16 -17.85 -14.58 14.10
CA SER A 16 -17.03 -15.49 14.90
C SER A 16 -15.56 -15.03 14.91
N PHE A 17 -15.17 -14.33 15.97
CA PHE A 17 -13.80 -13.86 16.17
C PHE A 17 -13.16 -14.58 17.34
N MET A 18 -11.96 -15.09 17.14
CA MET A 18 -11.12 -15.52 18.26
C MET A 18 -10.77 -14.29 19.11
N MET A 19 -10.90 -14.46 20.41
CA MET A 19 -10.54 -13.44 21.40
C MET A 19 -9.63 -14.03 22.45
N SER A 20 -8.76 -13.20 23.01
CA SER A 20 -7.75 -13.57 24.00
C SER A 20 -7.65 -12.51 25.09
N ASN A 21 -6.99 -12.80 26.20
CA ASN A 21 -6.78 -11.83 27.28
C ASN A 21 -6.15 -10.52 26.75
N ALA A 22 -6.84 -9.40 26.93
CA ALA A 22 -6.49 -8.08 26.39
C ALA A 22 -5.18 -7.53 26.97
N LYS A 23 -4.83 -7.97 28.18
CA LYS A 23 -3.61 -7.58 28.90
C LYS A 23 -2.33 -7.97 28.17
N GLY A 24 -2.36 -8.97 27.28
CA GLY A 24 -1.13 -9.50 26.67
C GLY A 24 -0.33 -10.40 27.61
N ARG A 25 -0.96 -10.93 28.67
CA ARG A 25 -0.45 -11.97 29.57
C ARG A 25 -1.56 -12.97 29.92
N LEU A 26 -1.23 -14.07 30.58
CA LEU A 26 -2.21 -15.11 30.90
C LEU A 26 -2.99 -14.80 32.18
N GLU A 27 -2.37 -14.07 33.10
CA GLU A 27 -2.86 -13.79 34.44
C GLU A 27 -4.00 -12.75 34.42
N PRO A 28 -5.05 -12.93 35.23
CA PRO A 28 -6.07 -11.90 35.45
C PRO A 28 -5.45 -10.66 36.13
N SER A 29 -6.21 -9.57 36.22
CA SER A 29 -5.74 -8.34 36.85
C SER A 29 -6.42 -8.07 38.19
N VAL A 30 -5.66 -7.60 39.19
CA VAL A 30 -6.22 -7.15 40.49
C VAL A 30 -6.97 -5.83 40.36
N SER A 31 -6.59 -5.01 39.39
CA SER A 31 -7.20 -3.73 39.06
C SER A 31 -7.39 -3.61 37.56
N THR A 32 -8.46 -2.93 37.17
CA THR A 32 -8.68 -2.54 35.77
C THR A 32 -7.76 -1.41 35.31
N THR A 33 -6.95 -0.80 36.19
CA THR A 33 -6.27 0.48 35.89
C THR A 33 -4.74 0.41 35.69
N ASP A 34 -4.11 -0.73 35.97
CA ASP A 34 -2.64 -0.85 35.93
C ASP A 34 -2.13 -2.22 35.44
N GLY A 35 -3.03 -3.18 35.26
CA GLY A 35 -2.68 -4.49 34.73
C GLY A 35 -1.94 -5.40 35.72
N THR A 36 -1.81 -5.04 36.99
CA THR A 36 -1.11 -5.87 37.99
C THR A 36 -1.72 -7.27 38.08
N ASP A 37 -0.89 -8.32 38.14
CA ASP A 37 -1.34 -9.73 38.17
C ASP A 37 -2.18 -10.02 39.42
N ALA A 38 -3.31 -10.72 39.24
CA ALA A 38 -4.12 -11.26 40.32
C ALA A 38 -3.81 -12.74 40.57
N ASP A 39 -3.61 -13.06 41.84
CA ASP A 39 -3.60 -14.45 42.30
C ASP A 39 -5.00 -15.05 42.20
N LEU A 40 -5.08 -16.29 41.73
CA LEU A 40 -6.33 -17.04 41.73
C LEU A 40 -6.68 -17.47 43.16
N ALA A 41 -7.86 -17.05 43.63
CA ALA A 41 -8.37 -17.42 44.93
C ALA A 41 -9.35 -18.60 44.84
N LEU A 42 -9.20 -19.57 45.76
CA LEU A 42 -10.19 -20.62 45.96
C LEU A 42 -11.19 -20.20 47.03
N TYR A 43 -12.47 -20.25 46.69
CA TYR A 43 -13.56 -19.93 47.60
C TYR A 43 -14.21 -21.21 48.15
N LYS A 44 -14.58 -21.19 49.42
CA LYS A 44 -15.19 -22.35 50.11
C LYS A 44 -16.63 -22.64 49.64
N THR A 45 -17.30 -21.68 49.01
CA THR A 45 -18.67 -21.79 48.52
C THR A 45 -18.85 -21.08 47.18
N GLU A 46 -19.86 -21.49 46.41
CA GLU A 46 -20.26 -20.85 45.15
C GLU A 46 -20.67 -19.39 45.35
N GLU A 47 -21.39 -19.08 46.44
CA GLU A 47 -21.82 -17.73 46.79
C GLU A 47 -20.63 -16.78 47.02
N LEU A 48 -19.59 -17.24 47.73
CA LEU A 48 -18.39 -16.44 47.94
C LEU A 48 -17.62 -16.20 46.64
N ALA A 49 -17.59 -17.17 45.73
CA ALA A 49 -16.97 -17.00 44.41
C ALA A 49 -17.75 -16.00 43.54
N LYS A 50 -19.09 -16.09 43.52
CA LYS A 50 -19.97 -15.16 42.79
C LYS A 50 -19.86 -13.72 43.30
N ASN A 51 -19.66 -13.55 44.61
CA ASN A 51 -19.49 -12.24 45.24
C ASN A 51 -18.06 -11.67 45.14
N SER A 52 -17.13 -12.38 44.49
CA SER A 52 -15.74 -11.91 44.29
C SER A 52 -15.22 -12.28 42.89
N PRO A 53 -15.90 -11.84 41.81
CA PRO A 53 -15.49 -12.20 40.46
C PRO A 53 -14.17 -11.51 40.08
N LEU A 54 -13.27 -12.26 39.44
CA LEU A 54 -12.13 -11.68 38.72
C LEU A 54 -12.57 -11.33 37.30
N ALA A 55 -12.35 -10.07 36.90
CA ALA A 55 -12.64 -9.63 35.54
C ALA A 55 -11.51 -10.03 34.59
N ILE A 56 -11.88 -10.63 33.45
CA ILE A 56 -10.96 -10.86 32.33
C ILE A 56 -11.50 -10.07 31.14
N HIS A 57 -10.72 -9.08 30.70
CA HIS A 57 -11.01 -8.35 29.48
C HIS A 57 -10.41 -9.10 28.30
N ILE A 58 -11.14 -9.13 27.18
CA ILE A 58 -10.74 -9.87 25.99
C ILE A 58 -10.66 -8.94 24.78
N ASP A 59 -9.62 -9.15 23.99
CA ASP A 59 -9.37 -8.48 22.71
C ASP A 59 -9.57 -9.49 21.57
N ARG A 60 -10.16 -9.04 20.46
CA ARG A 60 -10.09 -9.79 19.20
C ARG A 60 -8.62 -9.93 18.80
N VAL A 61 -8.22 -11.11 18.31
CA VAL A 61 -6.81 -11.37 17.91
C VAL A 61 -6.45 -10.78 16.54
N VAL A 62 -7.42 -10.16 15.85
CA VAL A 62 -7.26 -9.55 14.53
C VAL A 62 -7.45 -8.04 14.59
N ALA A 63 -6.83 -7.34 13.64
CA ALA A 63 -7.14 -5.96 13.31
C ALA A 63 -8.24 -5.91 12.25
N LYS A 64 -8.93 -4.77 12.17
CA LYS A 64 -9.89 -4.45 11.11
C LYS A 64 -9.37 -3.27 10.31
N VAL A 65 -9.44 -3.33 8.98
CA VAL A 65 -9.07 -2.23 8.09
C VAL A 65 -10.24 -1.88 7.18
N ARG A 66 -10.46 -0.59 6.95
CA ARG A 66 -11.43 -0.05 5.99
C ARG A 66 -10.79 1.05 5.16
N VAL A 67 -11.09 1.08 3.87
CA VAL A 67 -10.52 2.07 2.94
C VAL A 67 -11.65 2.87 2.30
N TYR A 68 -11.62 4.19 2.50
CA TYR A 68 -12.57 5.14 1.94
C TYR A 68 -11.87 5.95 0.84
N VAL A 69 -12.37 5.86 -0.40
CA VAL A 69 -11.71 6.44 -1.58
C VAL A 69 -12.59 7.51 -2.19
N LYS A 70 -12.10 8.76 -2.21
CA LYS A 70 -12.65 9.84 -3.02
C LYS A 70 -12.00 9.81 -4.40
N GLN A 71 -12.81 9.72 -5.45
CA GLN A 71 -12.36 9.68 -6.85
C GLN A 71 -12.04 11.09 -7.37
N GLU A 72 -11.19 11.83 -6.65
CA GLU A 72 -10.82 13.22 -6.97
C GLU A 72 -9.41 13.31 -7.56
N SER A 73 -9.27 14.02 -8.68
CA SER A 73 -7.98 14.34 -9.29
C SER A 73 -8.09 15.56 -10.20
N ASP A 74 -7.07 16.42 -10.17
CA ASP A 74 -6.98 17.57 -11.08
C ASP A 74 -6.55 17.14 -12.48
N VAL A 75 -5.72 16.09 -12.57
CA VAL A 75 -5.01 15.69 -13.79
C VAL A 75 -5.63 14.49 -14.51
N ALA A 76 -6.52 13.75 -13.85
CA ALA A 76 -7.10 12.51 -14.39
C ALA A 76 -8.57 12.33 -14.01
N THR A 77 -9.23 11.40 -14.69
CA THR A 77 -10.47 10.76 -14.25
C THR A 77 -10.10 9.49 -13.50
N ILE A 78 -10.64 9.32 -12.29
CA ILE A 78 -10.42 8.13 -11.45
C ILE A 78 -11.68 7.28 -11.49
N ALA A 79 -11.55 5.98 -11.67
CA ALA A 79 -12.69 5.06 -11.67
C ALA A 79 -12.34 3.70 -11.03
N ASN A 80 -13.38 2.95 -10.68
CA ASN A 80 -13.33 1.57 -10.22
C ASN A 80 -12.29 1.28 -9.12
N PRO A 81 -12.26 2.06 -8.02
CA PRO A 81 -11.33 1.80 -6.94
C PRO A 81 -11.63 0.47 -6.26
N LYS A 82 -10.64 -0.41 -6.24
CA LYS A 82 -10.65 -1.71 -5.54
C LYS A 82 -9.42 -1.82 -4.67
N TRP A 83 -9.51 -2.51 -3.54
CA TRP A 83 -8.36 -2.65 -2.65
C TRP A 83 -8.27 -4.03 -2.01
N ILE A 84 -7.11 -4.33 -1.44
CA ILE A 84 -6.86 -5.50 -0.60
C ILE A 84 -5.69 -5.22 0.34
N LEU A 85 -5.65 -5.87 1.50
CA LEU A 85 -4.47 -5.92 2.35
C LEU A 85 -3.37 -6.78 1.72
N ASN A 86 -2.15 -6.29 1.79
CA ASN A 86 -0.94 -6.97 1.34
C ASN A 86 0.08 -6.99 2.51
N ILE A 87 1.02 -7.94 2.49
CA ILE A 87 1.97 -8.17 3.59
C ILE A 87 1.25 -8.45 4.92
N THR A 88 0.20 -9.29 4.87
CA THR A 88 -0.50 -9.70 6.08
C THR A 88 0.23 -10.87 6.72
N ASN A 89 0.43 -10.81 8.04
CA ASN A 89 1.11 -11.85 8.80
C ASN A 89 0.38 -13.21 8.69
N THR A 90 1.14 -14.30 8.72
CA THR A 90 0.64 -15.69 8.72
C THR A 90 0.77 -16.36 10.08
N LYS A 91 1.36 -15.66 11.06
CA LYS A 91 1.59 -16.16 12.42
C LYS A 91 1.09 -15.12 13.42
N PHE A 92 0.69 -15.59 14.59
CA PHE A 92 0.36 -14.72 15.71
C PHE A 92 0.60 -15.48 17.02
N PHE A 93 0.83 -14.75 18.11
CA PHE A 93 0.71 -15.32 19.44
C PHE A 93 -0.75 -15.25 19.88
N PRO A 94 -1.35 -16.30 20.48
CA PRO A 94 -2.69 -16.19 21.07
C PRO A 94 -2.78 -15.01 22.05
N VAL A 95 -1.71 -14.75 22.80
CA VAL A 95 -1.56 -13.61 23.70
C VAL A 95 -0.19 -12.97 23.43
N SER A 96 -0.15 -11.80 22.80
CA SER A 96 1.09 -11.06 22.51
C SER A 96 1.42 -10.03 23.58
N GLU A 97 2.71 -9.90 23.88
CA GLU A 97 3.26 -8.93 24.83
C GLU A 97 2.91 -7.50 24.39
N ARG A 98 2.46 -6.67 25.33
CA ARG A 98 2.22 -5.24 25.12
C ARG A 98 3.48 -4.43 25.36
N ILE A 99 3.70 -3.43 24.53
CA ILE A 99 4.81 -2.48 24.66
C ILE A 99 4.36 -1.07 24.31
N LEU A 100 4.98 -0.08 24.95
CA LEU A 100 4.80 1.33 24.62
C LEU A 100 5.41 1.61 23.24
N THR A 101 4.71 2.42 22.44
CA THR A 101 5.33 3.06 21.28
C THR A 101 6.26 4.18 21.71
N TRP A 102 7.08 4.68 20.77
CA TRP A 102 7.87 5.88 21.00
C TRP A 102 7.00 7.06 21.47
N ASN A 103 5.81 7.22 20.87
CA ASN A 103 4.88 8.32 21.14
C ASN A 103 4.16 8.16 22.49
N GLU A 104 4.07 6.95 23.01
CA GLU A 104 3.44 6.67 24.30
C GLU A 104 4.41 6.82 25.48
N ASP A 105 5.71 6.70 25.25
CA ASP A 105 6.72 6.83 26.30
C ASP A 105 6.99 8.32 26.63
N PRO A 106 6.70 8.77 27.87
CA PRO A 106 7.00 10.14 28.30
C PRO A 106 8.49 10.49 28.20
N ALA A 107 9.40 9.51 28.30
CA ALA A 107 10.84 9.73 28.23
C ALA A 107 11.29 10.23 26.85
N ASN A 108 10.52 9.94 25.81
CA ASN A 108 10.82 10.33 24.43
C ASN A 108 10.28 11.73 24.06
N GLY A 109 9.62 12.43 25.00
CA GLY A 109 8.88 13.67 24.67
C GLY A 109 7.60 13.40 23.88
N GLY A 110 7.15 12.14 23.85
CA GLY A 110 5.88 11.70 23.29
C GLY A 110 4.67 12.24 24.07
N ARG A 111 3.49 11.77 23.70
CA ARG A 111 2.22 12.06 24.39
C ARG A 111 2.18 11.53 25.82
N GLY A 112 2.95 10.49 26.15
CA GLY A 112 3.02 9.94 27.51
C GLY A 112 1.76 9.20 27.98
N THR A 113 0.83 8.92 27.06
CA THR A 113 -0.42 8.19 27.33
C THR A 113 -0.81 7.36 26.12
N CYS A 114 -1.45 6.22 26.36
CA CYS A 114 -1.87 5.33 25.29
C CYS A 114 -3.12 5.87 24.58
N ILE A 115 -3.11 5.93 23.24
CA ILE A 115 -4.24 6.48 22.45
C ILE A 115 -5.45 5.57 22.54
N THR A 116 -5.23 4.25 22.65
CA THR A 116 -6.35 3.32 22.72
C THR A 116 -7.09 3.58 24.04
N PRO A 117 -8.35 4.04 24.04
CA PRO A 117 -9.09 4.32 25.27
C PRO A 117 -9.35 3.05 26.11
N PHE A 118 -8.94 1.89 25.58
CA PHE A 118 -9.05 0.57 26.20
C PHE A 118 -7.73 0.00 26.69
N ASP A 119 -6.59 0.71 26.54
CA ASP A 119 -5.41 0.37 27.34
C ASP A 119 -5.55 0.90 28.77
N GLN A 120 -6.56 0.38 29.45
CA GLN A 120 -6.82 0.65 30.85
C GLN A 120 -5.63 0.26 31.73
N TYR A 121 -4.74 -0.62 31.24
CA TYR A 121 -3.57 -1.11 31.94
C TYR A 121 -2.34 -0.21 31.82
N LYS A 122 -2.32 0.72 30.85
CA LYS A 122 -1.20 1.65 30.59
C LYS A 122 0.13 0.94 30.29
N ILE A 123 0.06 -0.21 29.62
CA ILE A 123 1.24 -1.04 29.28
C ILE A 123 1.62 -0.95 27.80
N GLY A 124 0.94 -0.09 27.05
CA GLY A 124 1.22 0.27 25.67
C GLY A 124 0.19 -0.28 24.70
N SER A 125 -0.05 0.46 23.61
CA SER A 125 -1.00 0.06 22.56
C SER A 125 -0.38 -0.86 21.51
N TYR A 126 0.95 -0.95 21.45
CA TYR A 126 1.67 -1.79 20.48
C TYR A 126 1.98 -3.18 21.04
N ARG A 127 2.44 -4.08 20.17
CA ARG A 127 2.62 -5.51 20.51
C ARG A 127 3.92 -6.07 19.96
N LYS A 128 4.41 -7.14 20.57
CA LYS A 128 5.41 -8.03 19.95
C LYS A 128 4.72 -9.27 19.37
N ASP A 129 4.68 -9.35 18.05
CA ASP A 129 4.21 -10.53 17.32
C ASP A 129 5.37 -11.55 17.11
N PRO A 130 5.13 -12.71 16.46
CA PRO A 130 6.15 -13.76 16.31
C PRO A 130 7.39 -13.39 15.49
N ASN A 131 7.30 -12.37 14.63
CA ASN A 131 8.36 -11.96 13.70
C ASN A 131 8.94 -10.58 14.02
N TYR A 132 8.42 -9.90 15.04
CA TYR A 132 8.84 -8.61 15.57
C TYR A 132 10.36 -8.33 15.55
N ASP A 133 11.17 -9.23 16.14
CA ASP A 133 12.63 -9.08 16.25
C ASP A 133 13.38 -9.65 15.03
N ASN A 134 12.78 -10.57 14.27
CA ASN A 134 13.42 -11.30 13.17
C ASN A 134 12.44 -11.48 12.00
N GLN A 135 12.44 -10.52 11.08
CA GLN A 135 11.54 -10.53 9.93
C GLN A 135 12.07 -11.41 8.79
N ASN A 136 11.27 -12.36 8.29
CA ASN A 136 11.58 -13.15 7.09
C ASN A 136 10.64 -12.79 5.93
N GLY A 137 11.09 -11.84 5.11
CA GLY A 137 10.36 -11.36 3.94
C GLY A 137 9.93 -12.51 3.02
N GLY A 138 8.66 -12.52 2.62
CA GLY A 138 8.08 -13.52 1.71
C GLY A 138 7.77 -14.89 2.30
N LEU A 139 8.18 -15.21 3.54
CA LEU A 139 7.83 -16.46 4.22
C LEU A 139 6.78 -16.27 5.32
N ASP A 140 6.89 -15.17 6.07
CA ASP A 140 6.01 -14.90 7.19
C ASP A 140 4.72 -14.16 6.77
N TYR A 141 4.64 -13.73 5.51
CA TYR A 141 3.58 -12.86 5.01
C TYR A 141 2.89 -13.39 3.76
N MET A 142 1.60 -13.10 3.65
CA MET A 142 0.88 -13.22 2.38
C MET A 142 1.18 -12.00 1.52
N VAL A 143 1.69 -12.26 0.31
CA VAL A 143 2.01 -11.23 -0.68
C VAL A 143 1.06 -11.35 -1.88
N ILE A 144 0.37 -10.27 -2.22
CA ILE A 144 -0.50 -10.18 -3.38
C ILE A 144 0.33 -9.89 -4.62
N SER A 145 0.25 -10.79 -5.61
CA SER A 145 0.95 -10.69 -6.89
C SER A 145 0.02 -10.80 -8.11
N ASN A 146 -1.29 -10.97 -7.88
CA ASN A 146 -2.28 -11.11 -8.93
C ASN A 146 -3.45 -10.15 -8.65
N ASP A 147 -3.80 -9.36 -9.66
CA ASP A 147 -4.80 -8.30 -9.55
C ASP A 147 -6.23 -8.83 -9.38
N VAL A 148 -6.50 -10.09 -9.75
CA VAL A 148 -7.78 -10.78 -9.52
C VAL A 148 -8.10 -10.88 -8.03
N ALA A 149 -7.10 -10.82 -7.14
CA ALA A 149 -7.33 -10.81 -5.70
C ALA A 149 -7.80 -9.43 -5.17
N ILE A 150 -7.60 -8.35 -5.93
CA ILE A 150 -7.89 -6.98 -5.48
C ILE A 150 -9.37 -6.68 -5.75
N VAL A 151 -10.23 -7.05 -4.81
CA VAL A 151 -11.69 -7.10 -5.03
C VAL A 151 -12.50 -6.20 -4.12
N ASN A 152 -11.97 -5.76 -2.98
CA ASN A 152 -12.78 -5.06 -1.99
C ASN A 152 -13.19 -3.68 -2.47
N ASP A 153 -14.45 -3.34 -2.26
CA ASP A 153 -14.98 -2.01 -2.53
C ASP A 153 -14.61 -1.01 -1.44
N SER A 154 -14.70 0.28 -1.78
CA SER A 154 -14.54 1.34 -0.80
C SER A 154 -15.58 1.22 0.33
N GLY A 155 -15.12 1.31 1.57
CA GLY A 155 -15.93 1.16 2.78
C GLY A 155 -16.11 -0.28 3.26
N GLU A 156 -15.73 -1.27 2.45
CA GLU A 156 -15.72 -2.66 2.91
C GLU A 156 -14.65 -2.87 4.00
N SER A 157 -14.84 -3.94 4.78
CA SER A 157 -13.94 -4.29 5.87
C SER A 157 -13.12 -5.51 5.51
N GLN A 158 -11.81 -5.44 5.76
CA GLN A 158 -10.93 -6.61 5.75
C GLN A 158 -10.32 -6.79 7.14
N TYR A 159 -9.96 -8.02 7.46
CA TYR A 159 -9.31 -8.38 8.71
C TYR A 159 -7.93 -8.96 8.42
N CYS A 160 -6.99 -8.73 9.33
CA CYS A 160 -5.67 -9.34 9.30
C CYS A 160 -5.22 -9.68 10.71
N LEU A 161 -4.28 -10.63 10.83
CA LEU A 161 -3.53 -10.78 12.07
C LEU A 161 -2.75 -9.50 12.35
N GLU A 162 -2.40 -9.28 13.62
CA GLU A 162 -1.45 -8.24 13.96
C GLU A 162 -0.11 -8.48 13.22
N ASN A 163 0.52 -7.38 12.83
CA ASN A 163 1.81 -7.35 12.18
C ASN A 163 2.55 -6.13 12.71
N THR A 164 3.54 -6.37 13.55
CA THR A 164 4.30 -5.33 14.25
C THR A 164 5.80 -5.53 14.07
N GLN A 165 6.56 -4.46 14.30
CA GLN A 165 7.99 -4.47 14.05
C GLN A 165 8.75 -3.45 14.90
N THR A 166 10.07 -3.63 14.99
CA THR A 166 10.98 -2.59 15.48
C THR A 166 11.15 -1.48 14.43
N SER A 167 11.64 -0.30 14.84
CA SER A 167 11.85 0.83 13.90
C SER A 167 12.84 0.53 12.77
N ILE A 168 13.85 -0.32 13.02
CA ILE A 168 14.80 -0.76 11.98
C ILE A 168 14.15 -1.65 10.92
N HIS A 169 12.95 -2.16 11.20
CA HIS A 169 12.17 -3.05 10.34
C HIS A 169 10.93 -2.37 9.74
N ASN A 170 10.80 -1.04 9.87
CA ASN A 170 9.81 -0.25 9.14
C ASN A 170 10.20 -0.17 7.65
N LEU A 171 9.99 -1.29 6.94
CA LEU A 171 10.32 -1.48 5.54
C LEU A 171 9.12 -2.06 4.79
N HIS A 172 8.97 -1.69 3.51
CA HIS A 172 7.81 -2.06 2.68
C HIS A 172 7.50 -3.56 2.65
N GLN A 173 8.51 -4.42 2.76
CA GLN A 173 8.38 -5.87 2.73
C GLN A 173 7.90 -6.51 4.05
N TYR A 174 7.90 -5.77 5.16
CA TYR A 174 7.50 -6.25 6.49
C TYR A 174 6.22 -5.59 6.99
N THR A 175 5.91 -4.38 6.50
CA THR A 175 4.75 -3.61 6.95
C THR A 175 3.48 -3.98 6.21
N THR A 176 2.41 -4.25 6.96
CA THR A 176 1.07 -4.45 6.36
C THR A 176 0.66 -3.19 5.63
N GLN A 177 0.24 -3.34 4.37
CA GLN A 177 -0.11 -2.24 3.49
C GLN A 177 -1.46 -2.47 2.83
N VAL A 178 -2.13 -1.38 2.45
CA VAL A 178 -3.23 -1.42 1.49
C VAL A 178 -2.65 -1.37 0.08
N LEU A 179 -3.00 -2.37 -0.74
CA LEU A 179 -2.80 -2.35 -2.19
C LEU A 179 -4.10 -1.86 -2.84
N LEU A 180 -4.08 -0.64 -3.35
CA LEU A 180 -5.20 0.02 -4.02
C LEU A 180 -5.00 -0.04 -5.54
N LYS A 181 -6.01 -0.55 -6.26
CA LYS A 181 -6.12 -0.57 -7.72
C LYS A 181 -7.18 0.44 -8.14
N VAL A 182 -6.87 1.28 -9.12
CA VAL A 182 -7.84 2.19 -9.75
C VAL A 182 -7.63 2.21 -11.26
N GLU A 183 -8.65 2.63 -12.00
CA GLU A 183 -8.48 3.15 -13.34
C GLU A 183 -8.10 4.63 -13.24
N PHE A 184 -6.91 5.00 -13.74
CA PHE A 184 -6.40 6.37 -13.79
C PHE A 184 -6.30 6.80 -15.25
N LEU A 185 -7.19 7.68 -15.70
CA LEU A 185 -7.18 8.16 -17.09
C LEU A 185 -6.78 9.64 -17.16
N PRO A 186 -5.58 9.98 -17.64
CA PRO A 186 -5.16 11.38 -17.78
C PRO A 186 -6.15 12.21 -18.62
N LYS A 187 -6.37 13.46 -18.21
CA LYS A 187 -7.26 14.41 -18.92
C LYS A 187 -6.59 15.05 -20.14
N ALA A 188 -5.26 14.99 -20.23
CA ALA A 188 -4.48 15.71 -21.24
C ALA A 188 -3.30 14.87 -21.73
N PHE A 189 -3.20 14.68 -23.05
CA PHE A 189 -2.10 13.97 -23.71
C PHE A 189 -1.32 14.94 -24.60
N LYS A 190 -0.01 15.01 -24.42
CA LYS A 190 0.82 16.03 -25.09
C LYS A 190 1.01 15.71 -26.57
N LYS A 191 0.93 16.74 -27.42
CA LYS A 191 1.29 16.67 -28.85
C LYS A 191 2.51 17.54 -29.16
N PRO A 192 3.29 17.22 -30.21
CA PRO A 192 4.45 18.00 -30.59
C PRO A 192 4.05 19.37 -31.17
N HIS A 193 4.74 20.42 -30.73
CA HIS A 193 4.67 21.77 -31.31
C HIS A 193 3.28 22.44 -31.36
N THR A 194 2.35 22.02 -30.50
CA THR A 194 1.01 22.61 -30.39
C THR A 194 0.55 22.69 -28.93
N THR A 195 -0.46 23.51 -28.68
CA THR A 195 -1.23 23.51 -27.42
C THR A 195 -2.39 22.53 -27.45
N ASP A 196 -2.72 21.96 -28.62
CA ASP A 196 -3.76 20.95 -28.75
C ASP A 196 -3.37 19.69 -27.99
N LEU A 197 -4.38 19.01 -27.45
CA LEU A 197 -4.21 17.78 -26.70
C LEU A 197 -4.68 16.58 -27.52
N GLY A 198 -4.01 15.44 -27.33
CA GLY A 198 -4.50 14.16 -27.80
C GLY A 198 -5.76 13.73 -27.07
N THR A 199 -6.54 12.87 -27.71
CA THR A 199 -7.68 12.20 -27.10
C THR A 199 -7.21 10.93 -26.39
N PRO A 200 -7.91 10.48 -25.32
CA PRO A 200 -7.63 9.18 -24.70
C PRO A 200 -7.70 8.02 -25.71
N ASP A 201 -6.88 6.99 -25.52
CA ASP A 201 -7.01 5.72 -26.25
C ASP A 201 -8.36 5.08 -25.86
N PRO A 202 -9.16 4.54 -26.80
CA PRO A 202 -10.41 3.84 -26.49
C PRO A 202 -10.27 2.69 -25.49
N ASN A 203 -9.12 2.03 -25.47
CA ASN A 203 -8.77 0.97 -24.51
C ASN A 203 -8.19 1.55 -23.21
N LYS A 204 -8.12 2.88 -23.06
CA LYS A 204 -7.56 3.60 -21.89
C LYS A 204 -6.05 3.39 -21.68
N ASP A 205 -5.36 2.77 -22.62
CA ASP A 205 -3.90 2.67 -22.64
C ASP A 205 -3.26 4.06 -22.59
N PHE A 206 -2.26 4.23 -21.73
CA PHE A 206 -1.43 5.44 -21.76
C PHE A 206 -0.01 5.20 -21.26
N MET A 207 0.88 6.13 -21.59
CA MET A 207 2.25 6.15 -21.13
C MET A 207 2.53 7.44 -20.36
N ARG A 208 3.30 7.31 -19.28
CA ARG A 208 3.92 8.43 -18.58
C ARG A 208 5.42 8.41 -18.87
N ILE A 209 5.89 9.41 -19.62
CA ILE A 209 7.31 9.54 -20.02
C ILE A 209 7.83 10.89 -19.55
N ASN A 210 8.85 10.89 -18.68
CA ASN A 210 9.43 12.11 -18.10
C ASN A 210 8.36 13.09 -17.55
N GLY A 211 7.35 12.55 -16.88
CA GLY A 211 6.23 13.31 -16.29
C GLY A 211 5.14 13.78 -17.27
N GLY A 212 5.30 13.60 -18.58
CA GLY A 212 4.23 13.85 -19.57
C GLY A 212 3.36 12.61 -19.82
N PHE A 213 2.11 12.82 -20.23
CA PHE A 213 1.18 11.75 -20.62
C PHE A 213 1.04 11.67 -22.13
N TYR A 214 1.03 10.43 -22.66
CA TYR A 214 0.95 10.14 -24.08
C TYR A 214 0.06 8.92 -24.31
N THR A 215 -0.76 8.94 -25.35
CA THR A 215 -1.31 7.72 -25.98
C THR A 215 -0.31 7.18 -26.99
N PHE A 216 -0.55 5.98 -27.52
CA PHE A 216 0.27 5.43 -28.61
C PHE A 216 0.34 6.36 -29.82
N ASP A 217 -0.77 6.98 -30.21
CA ASP A 217 -0.81 7.91 -31.34
C ASP A 217 0.03 9.17 -31.06
N THR A 218 -0.18 9.81 -29.91
CA THR A 218 0.61 11.01 -29.57
C THR A 218 2.10 10.71 -29.38
N LEU A 219 2.45 9.50 -28.89
CA LEU A 219 3.85 9.08 -28.81
C LEU A 219 4.45 8.96 -30.21
N LYS A 220 3.76 8.31 -31.17
CA LYS A 220 4.23 8.20 -32.55
C LYS A 220 4.45 9.58 -33.19
N GLU A 221 3.53 10.53 -32.97
CA GLU A 221 3.70 11.93 -33.41
C GLU A 221 4.97 12.56 -32.82
N TRP A 222 5.23 12.38 -31.52
CA TRP A 222 6.41 12.91 -30.85
C TRP A 222 7.72 12.26 -31.32
N ILE A 223 7.74 10.94 -31.51
CA ILE A 223 8.93 10.23 -32.01
C ILE A 223 9.26 10.73 -33.42
N GLU A 224 8.26 10.91 -34.28
CA GLU A 224 8.47 11.50 -35.60
C GLU A 224 9.06 12.91 -35.51
N ALA A 225 8.52 13.77 -34.64
CA ALA A 225 9.02 15.14 -34.45
C ALA A 225 10.47 15.17 -33.92
N GLU A 226 10.81 14.31 -32.95
CA GLU A 226 12.17 14.18 -32.41
C GLU A 226 13.15 13.70 -33.49
N LEU A 227 12.79 12.69 -34.27
CA LEU A 227 13.64 12.15 -35.34
C LEU A 227 13.85 13.15 -36.47
N ARG A 228 12.79 13.85 -36.91
CA ARG A 228 12.88 14.92 -37.93
C ARG A 228 13.68 16.13 -37.44
N SER A 229 13.73 16.37 -36.13
CA SER A 229 14.61 17.38 -35.54
C SER A 229 16.07 16.89 -35.51
N LYS A 230 16.29 15.62 -35.12
CA LYS A 230 17.60 14.99 -34.99
C LYS A 230 18.36 14.90 -36.30
N TYR A 231 17.67 14.60 -37.40
CA TYR A 231 18.29 14.43 -38.72
C TYR A 231 18.05 15.66 -39.62
N ASP A 232 18.98 15.93 -40.54
CA ASP A 232 18.75 16.88 -41.63
C ASP A 232 18.04 16.23 -42.83
N ALA A 233 17.76 17.01 -43.87
CA ALA A 233 17.02 16.54 -45.05
C ALA A 233 17.75 15.45 -45.86
N ILE A 234 19.05 15.26 -45.65
CA ILE A 234 19.86 14.22 -46.31
C ILE A 234 20.22 13.06 -45.37
N GLY A 235 19.66 13.04 -44.16
CA GLY A 235 19.84 11.93 -43.21
C GLY A 235 21.11 12.00 -42.38
N THR A 236 21.69 13.18 -42.19
CA THR A 236 22.83 13.41 -41.30
C THR A 236 22.36 13.81 -39.91
N SER A 237 22.91 13.17 -38.87
CA SER A 237 22.60 13.44 -37.47
C SER A 237 23.09 14.82 -37.04
N LYS A 238 22.29 15.54 -36.26
CA LYS A 238 22.64 16.77 -35.55
C LYS A 238 23.01 16.40 -34.11
N PRO A 239 24.30 16.36 -33.74
CA PRO A 239 24.71 15.85 -32.43
C PRO A 239 24.14 16.64 -31.24
N SER A 240 23.91 17.94 -31.41
CA SER A 240 23.36 18.83 -30.36
C SER A 240 21.86 18.66 -30.11
N VAL A 241 21.12 17.97 -30.97
CA VAL A 241 19.68 17.71 -30.79
C VAL A 241 19.51 16.44 -29.97
N THR A 242 18.80 16.52 -28.85
CA THR A 242 18.44 15.38 -28.01
C THR A 242 17.07 14.81 -28.42
N THR A 243 16.86 13.53 -28.12
CA THR A 243 15.64 12.79 -28.47
C THR A 243 15.08 12.13 -27.21
N THR A 244 14.69 12.96 -26.25
CA THR A 244 14.41 12.54 -24.87
C THR A 244 13.31 11.47 -24.76
N LEU A 245 12.25 11.56 -25.55
CA LEU A 245 11.18 10.54 -25.55
C LEU A 245 11.63 9.28 -26.30
N THR A 246 12.34 9.44 -27.42
CA THR A 246 12.84 8.32 -28.22
C THR A 246 13.91 7.52 -27.49
N ASP A 247 14.77 8.18 -26.73
CA ASP A 247 15.80 7.56 -25.91
C ASP A 247 15.15 6.74 -24.79
N ALA A 248 14.17 7.31 -24.08
CA ALA A 248 13.40 6.61 -23.05
C ALA A 248 12.61 5.41 -23.62
N LEU A 249 12.02 5.57 -24.81
CA LEU A 249 11.35 4.49 -25.54
C LEU A 249 12.34 3.38 -25.89
N ASN A 250 13.54 3.70 -26.39
CA ASN A 250 14.55 2.69 -26.74
C ASN A 250 14.99 1.85 -25.54
N VAL A 251 15.21 2.49 -24.37
CA VAL A 251 15.50 1.79 -23.11
C VAL A 251 14.36 0.84 -22.74
N TYR A 252 13.12 1.32 -22.82
CA TYR A 252 11.94 0.51 -22.56
C TYR A 252 11.83 -0.69 -23.53
N LEU A 253 12.00 -0.47 -24.83
CA LEU A 253 11.93 -1.53 -25.85
C LEU A 253 12.99 -2.62 -25.62
N ASP A 254 14.21 -2.24 -25.25
CA ASP A 254 15.29 -3.18 -24.97
C ASP A 254 14.96 -4.04 -23.74
N SER A 255 14.51 -3.40 -22.66
CA SER A 255 14.13 -4.08 -21.41
C SER A 255 12.97 -5.07 -21.59
N LYS A 256 12.02 -4.79 -22.49
CA LYS A 256 10.87 -5.67 -22.80
C LYS A 256 11.20 -6.70 -23.89
N GLY A 257 12.46 -6.76 -24.34
CA GLY A 257 12.93 -7.70 -25.36
C GLY A 257 12.35 -7.47 -26.76
N ILE A 258 11.82 -6.28 -27.03
CA ILE A 258 11.44 -5.82 -28.38
C ILE A 258 12.70 -5.40 -29.15
N GLY A 259 13.74 -4.99 -28.41
CA GLY A 259 15.05 -4.60 -28.93
C GLY A 259 15.08 -3.16 -29.40
N LYS A 260 16.16 -2.46 -29.03
CA LYS A 260 16.39 -1.06 -29.39
C LYS A 260 16.55 -0.84 -30.91
N VAL A 261 16.33 0.41 -31.33
CA VAL A 261 16.64 0.90 -32.67
C VAL A 261 17.93 1.72 -32.61
N SER A 262 18.94 1.33 -33.38
CA SER A 262 20.22 2.03 -33.44
C SER A 262 20.13 3.31 -34.28
N PHE A 263 20.79 4.37 -33.82
CA PHE A 263 20.97 5.59 -34.60
C PHE A 263 22.29 5.54 -35.36
N LEU A 264 22.26 5.98 -36.62
CA LEU A 264 23.45 6.17 -37.44
C LEU A 264 23.76 7.67 -37.56
N ASP A 265 25.03 8.01 -37.80
CA ASP A 265 25.47 9.40 -37.94
C ASP A 265 25.10 10.02 -39.30
N SER A 266 24.99 9.20 -40.35
CA SER A 266 24.65 9.65 -41.70
C SER A 266 23.95 8.56 -42.52
N GLY A 267 23.35 8.95 -43.64
CA GLY A 267 22.66 8.03 -44.55
C GLY A 267 21.33 7.48 -44.01
N VAL A 268 20.75 8.15 -43.00
CA VAL A 268 19.49 7.72 -42.39
C VAL A 268 18.30 8.14 -43.26
N ASN A 269 17.48 7.17 -43.67
CA ASN A 269 16.14 7.46 -44.16
C ASN A 269 15.20 7.63 -42.96
N VAL A 270 14.85 8.89 -42.65
CA VAL A 270 14.03 9.23 -41.47
C VAL A 270 12.65 8.61 -41.55
N ASP A 271 12.02 8.56 -42.72
CA ASP A 271 10.68 7.96 -42.86
C ASP A 271 10.71 6.45 -42.57
N ALA A 272 11.74 5.73 -43.04
CA ALA A 272 11.94 4.32 -42.71
C ALA A 272 12.23 4.10 -41.21
N LEU A 273 12.96 5.02 -40.58
CA LEU A 273 13.24 4.98 -39.15
C LEU A 273 11.96 5.18 -38.32
N VAL A 274 11.12 6.15 -38.70
CA VAL A 274 9.80 6.40 -38.08
C VAL A 274 8.91 5.16 -38.21
N ILE A 275 8.84 4.53 -39.38
CA ILE A 275 8.09 3.28 -39.58
C ILE A 275 8.60 2.17 -38.66
N THR A 276 9.93 2.06 -38.49
CA THR A 276 10.54 1.07 -37.60
C THR A 276 10.13 1.29 -36.15
N PHE A 277 10.17 2.53 -35.67
CA PHE A 277 9.70 2.85 -34.31
C PHE A 277 8.20 2.62 -34.15
N ASN A 278 7.39 3.02 -35.12
CA ASN A 278 5.94 2.82 -35.06
C ASN A 278 5.59 1.33 -34.94
N GLY A 279 6.26 0.47 -35.71
CA GLY A 279 6.09 -0.99 -35.59
C GLY A 279 6.45 -1.50 -34.19
N LYS A 280 7.58 -1.05 -33.62
CA LYS A 280 7.99 -1.44 -32.26
C LYS A 280 7.06 -0.90 -31.17
N ILE A 281 6.52 0.30 -31.36
CA ILE A 281 5.50 0.88 -30.47
C ILE A 281 4.24 0.00 -30.47
N ASP A 282 3.82 -0.51 -31.62
CA ASP A 282 2.67 -1.41 -31.73
C ASP A 282 2.91 -2.77 -31.02
N GLU A 283 4.16 -3.23 -30.95
CA GLU A 283 4.53 -4.43 -30.20
C GLU A 283 4.42 -4.26 -28.67
N ILE A 284 4.46 -3.02 -28.14
CA ILE A 284 4.40 -2.76 -26.68
C ILE A 284 3.10 -3.30 -26.08
N LYS A 285 1.96 -3.13 -26.75
CA LYS A 285 0.66 -3.62 -26.27
C LYS A 285 0.71 -5.12 -25.95
N GLY A 286 1.41 -5.91 -26.77
CA GLY A 286 1.57 -7.35 -26.58
C GLY A 286 2.48 -7.74 -25.40
N LYS A 287 3.24 -6.81 -24.82
CA LYS A 287 4.11 -7.04 -23.66
C LYS A 287 3.41 -6.76 -22.32
N GLY A 288 2.22 -6.17 -22.33
CA GLY A 288 1.51 -5.74 -21.14
C GLY A 288 2.13 -4.50 -20.48
N ALA A 289 1.51 -4.06 -19.38
CA ALA A 289 1.94 -2.89 -18.62
C ALA A 289 3.41 -3.00 -18.15
N GLY A 290 3.99 -1.86 -17.78
CA GLY A 290 5.19 -1.86 -16.97
C GLY A 290 5.98 -0.56 -16.94
N ALA A 291 6.94 -0.53 -16.03
CA ALA A 291 7.78 0.63 -15.74
C ALA A 291 9.25 0.31 -15.97
N VAL A 292 9.93 1.10 -16.81
CA VAL A 292 11.39 1.08 -16.93
C VAL A 292 11.90 2.51 -16.95
N GLU A 293 12.68 2.83 -15.93
CA GLU A 293 13.20 4.19 -15.68
C GLU A 293 12.09 5.24 -15.81
N ASN A 294 12.21 6.14 -16.77
CA ASN A 294 11.28 7.24 -16.98
C ASN A 294 10.10 6.88 -17.89
N PHE A 295 10.01 5.66 -18.42
CA PHE A 295 8.94 5.19 -19.29
C PHE A 295 8.03 4.22 -18.54
N ASN A 296 6.78 4.64 -18.32
CA ASN A 296 5.76 3.81 -17.67
C ASN A 296 4.59 3.62 -18.63
N TYR A 297 4.23 2.38 -18.93
CA TYR A 297 3.06 2.02 -19.74
C TYR A 297 1.98 1.41 -18.85
N TYR A 298 0.80 1.99 -18.89
CA TYR A 298 -0.39 1.59 -18.14
C TYR A 298 -1.39 0.97 -19.11
N ALA A 299 -1.50 -0.36 -19.08
CA ALA A 299 -2.53 -1.08 -19.83
C ALA A 299 -3.90 -0.88 -19.16
N ASP A 300 -4.94 -0.67 -19.97
CA ASP A 300 -6.32 -0.43 -19.53
C ASP A 300 -6.49 0.73 -18.53
N GLY A 301 -5.51 1.64 -18.47
CA GLY A 301 -5.46 2.73 -17.50
C GLY A 301 -5.28 2.26 -16.05
N ILE A 302 -4.92 0.99 -15.81
CA ILE A 302 -4.83 0.43 -14.46
C ILE A 302 -3.60 0.94 -13.74
N SER A 303 -3.80 1.43 -12.52
CA SER A 303 -2.75 1.97 -11.65
C SER A 303 -2.87 1.41 -10.23
N TYR A 304 -1.73 1.03 -9.67
CA TYR A 304 -1.61 0.45 -8.32
C TYR A 304 -0.92 1.42 -7.35
N TYR A 305 -1.39 1.48 -6.11
CA TYR A 305 -0.83 2.28 -5.04
C TYR A 305 -0.60 1.40 -3.81
N LYS A 306 0.56 1.59 -3.17
CA LYS A 306 0.86 1.04 -1.84
C LYS A 306 0.58 2.11 -0.80
N ILE A 307 -0.08 1.74 0.29
CA ILE A 307 -0.34 2.63 1.43
C ILE A 307 0.09 1.90 2.69
N MET A 308 1.18 2.35 3.30
CA MET A 308 1.64 1.81 4.58
C MET A 308 0.66 2.21 5.68
N ILE A 309 0.28 1.24 6.53
CA ILE A 309 -0.68 1.50 7.60
C ILE A 309 0.08 2.01 8.83
N LYS A 310 -0.17 3.27 9.19
CA LYS A 310 0.34 3.88 10.42
C LYS A 310 -0.52 3.50 11.62
N HIS A 311 0.13 3.15 12.74
CA HIS A 311 -0.49 2.92 14.04
C HIS A 311 -0.49 4.20 14.89
N ASP A 312 0.67 4.82 15.07
CA ASP A 312 0.80 6.17 15.63
C ASP A 312 1.14 7.16 14.52
N ASP A 313 0.17 7.98 14.11
CA ASP A 313 0.37 9.05 13.13
C ASP A 313 0.64 10.37 13.87
N THR A 314 1.90 10.79 13.95
CA THR A 314 2.33 11.97 14.72
C THR A 314 3.45 12.73 14.01
N ASP A 315 3.33 14.05 13.92
CA ASP A 315 4.37 14.90 13.32
C ASP A 315 5.64 15.06 14.22
N LYS A 316 5.64 14.48 15.41
CA LYS A 316 6.73 14.62 16.41
C LYS A 316 7.93 13.70 16.16
N ALA A 317 7.72 12.64 15.40
CA ALA A 317 8.69 11.58 15.17
C ALA A 317 8.52 11.04 13.77
N LEU A 318 9.62 10.61 13.16
CA LEU A 318 9.64 9.99 11.84
C LEU A 318 10.40 8.68 11.95
N ASN A 319 9.79 7.63 11.41
CA ASN A 319 10.28 6.27 11.40
C ASN A 319 10.63 5.71 12.80
N GLU A 320 9.84 6.06 13.82
CA GLU A 320 10.06 5.60 15.19
C GLU A 320 9.25 4.34 15.54
N LEU A 321 9.57 3.74 16.69
CA LEU A 321 8.86 2.55 17.17
C LEU A 321 7.35 2.81 17.31
N GLY A 322 6.56 1.97 16.64
CA GLY A 322 5.10 2.02 16.71
C GLY A 322 4.44 2.99 15.72
N GLU A 323 5.21 3.69 14.88
CA GLU A 323 4.63 4.50 13.81
C GLU A 323 3.87 3.62 12.81
N PHE A 324 4.46 2.51 12.37
CA PHE A 324 3.85 1.57 11.43
C PHE A 324 3.43 0.26 12.12
N GLY A 325 2.44 -0.40 11.54
CA GLY A 325 2.00 -1.72 11.96
C GLY A 325 0.49 -1.80 12.21
N VAL A 326 -0.02 -3.03 12.25
CA VAL A 326 -1.42 -3.31 12.55
C VAL A 326 -1.51 -4.11 13.84
N VAL A 327 -2.28 -3.63 14.81
CA VAL A 327 -2.43 -4.23 16.13
C VAL A 327 -3.82 -4.82 16.30
N ARG A 328 -3.89 -5.97 16.96
CA ARG A 328 -5.14 -6.65 17.29
C ARG A 328 -6.15 -5.73 17.99
N ASN A 329 -7.44 -6.00 17.79
CA ASN A 329 -8.57 -5.24 18.34
C ASN A 329 -8.60 -3.73 18.00
N SER A 330 -7.82 -3.32 17.00
CA SER A 330 -7.86 -1.97 16.43
C SER A 330 -8.59 -1.95 15.09
N VAL A 331 -9.16 -0.80 14.77
CA VAL A 331 -9.80 -0.47 13.49
C VAL A 331 -9.01 0.65 12.82
N TYR A 332 -8.51 0.40 11.62
CA TYR A 332 -7.77 1.36 10.82
C TYR A 332 -8.67 1.87 9.69
N ASP A 333 -9.05 3.14 9.77
CA ASP A 333 -9.82 3.82 8.71
C ASP A 333 -8.86 4.66 7.86
N ILE A 334 -8.66 4.23 6.62
CA ILE A 334 -7.75 4.86 5.67
C ILE A 334 -8.58 5.67 4.68
N ASN A 335 -8.37 6.98 4.64
CA ASN A 335 -9.10 7.91 3.78
C ASN A 335 -8.18 8.41 2.67
N VAL A 336 -8.43 7.96 1.43
CA VAL A 336 -7.76 8.44 0.23
C VAL A 336 -8.55 9.62 -0.32
N ASN A 337 -8.00 10.83 -0.17
CA ASN A 337 -8.74 12.05 -0.48
C ASN A 337 -8.54 12.55 -1.92
N LYS A 338 -7.36 12.34 -2.51
CA LYS A 338 -7.02 12.88 -3.83
C LYS A 338 -5.88 12.12 -4.51
N PHE A 339 -5.97 11.96 -5.82
CA PHE A 339 -4.96 11.36 -6.69
C PHE A 339 -4.21 12.44 -7.48
N ASN A 340 -2.92 12.61 -7.16
CA ASN A 340 -2.09 13.64 -7.79
C ASN A 340 -1.35 13.14 -9.04
N ASN A 341 -1.00 11.85 -9.06
CA ASN A 341 -0.26 11.20 -10.15
C ASN A 341 -0.74 9.74 -10.28
N PRO A 342 -0.53 9.08 -11.43
CA PRO A 342 -0.67 7.63 -11.48
C PRO A 342 0.37 6.99 -10.55
N GLY A 343 0.01 5.86 -9.96
CA GLY A 343 0.89 4.99 -9.21
C GLY A 343 1.67 4.06 -10.13
N TYR A 344 1.86 2.81 -9.70
CA TYR A 344 2.61 1.80 -10.45
C TYR A 344 1.74 1.19 -11.57
N PRO A 345 2.30 0.95 -12.77
CA PRO A 345 1.58 0.28 -13.86
C PRO A 345 1.40 -1.24 -13.63
N GLU A 346 2.22 -1.82 -12.75
CA GLU A 346 2.18 -3.22 -12.33
C GLU A 346 2.04 -3.28 -10.80
N ILE A 347 1.60 -4.41 -10.25
CA ILE A 347 1.58 -4.60 -8.80
C ILE A 347 3.03 -4.50 -8.31
N PRO A 348 3.36 -3.51 -7.46
CA PRO A 348 4.73 -3.34 -7.00
C PRO A 348 5.12 -4.47 -6.05
N THR A 349 6.25 -5.12 -6.33
CA THR A 349 6.84 -6.08 -5.40
C THR A 349 7.33 -5.34 -4.15
N PRO A 350 6.93 -5.76 -2.95
CA PRO A 350 7.43 -5.19 -1.69
C PRO A 350 8.94 -5.42 -1.57
N GLY A 351 9.69 -4.37 -1.24
CA GLY A 351 11.16 -4.38 -1.21
C GLY A 351 11.72 -3.90 0.14
N THR A 352 13.03 -3.67 0.17
CA THR A 352 13.75 -3.18 1.37
C THR A 352 13.69 -1.67 1.52
N ASP A 353 12.84 -0.98 0.75
CA ASP A 353 12.69 0.47 0.87
C ASP A 353 12.08 0.82 2.24
N PRO A 354 12.50 1.94 2.86
CA PRO A 354 11.92 2.39 4.12
C PRO A 354 10.44 2.77 3.96
N ASP A 355 9.65 2.57 5.01
CA ASP A 355 8.21 2.92 4.97
C ASP A 355 7.96 4.44 4.89
N GLU A 356 8.89 5.23 5.43
CA GLU A 356 8.91 6.67 5.25
C GLU A 356 9.68 7.02 3.98
N GLU A 357 8.96 7.46 2.95
CA GLU A 357 9.51 8.07 1.76
C GLU A 357 8.86 9.45 1.54
N ASP A 358 9.66 10.46 1.20
CA ASP A 358 9.20 11.79 0.75
C ASP A 358 8.46 11.77 -0.63
N GLY A 359 8.04 10.57 -1.08
CA GLY A 359 7.38 10.30 -2.35
C GLY A 359 5.92 10.73 -2.37
N SER A 360 5.67 11.94 -2.86
CA SER A 360 4.33 12.55 -2.96
C SER A 360 3.41 11.83 -3.97
N PHE A 361 2.61 10.85 -3.55
CA PHE A 361 1.66 10.18 -4.45
C PHE A 361 0.19 10.18 -4.04
N LEU A 362 -0.16 10.38 -2.76
CA LEU A 362 -1.54 10.47 -2.30
C LEU A 362 -1.66 11.40 -1.08
N ALA A 363 -2.77 12.13 -0.97
CA ALA A 363 -3.14 12.79 0.29
C ALA A 363 -4.01 11.82 1.11
N ILE A 364 -3.41 11.20 2.11
CA ILE A 364 -4.02 10.12 2.91
C ILE A 364 -4.18 10.61 4.34
N GLN A 365 -5.35 10.35 4.94
CA GLN A 365 -5.55 10.47 6.38
C GLN A 365 -5.84 9.08 6.96
N ILE A 366 -5.08 8.65 7.95
CA ILE A 366 -5.27 7.39 8.66
C ILE A 366 -5.81 7.71 10.05
N ASN A 367 -6.97 7.15 10.39
CA ASN A 367 -7.54 7.26 11.72
C ASN A 367 -7.59 5.88 12.36
N VAL A 368 -6.93 5.74 13.52
CA VAL A 368 -6.95 4.51 14.30
C VAL A 368 -8.01 4.63 15.39
N ASN A 369 -9.03 3.78 15.31
CA ASN A 369 -10.11 3.71 16.27
C ASN A 369 -10.08 2.35 16.96
N PRO A 370 -10.45 2.26 18.24
CA PRO A 370 -10.65 0.96 18.86
C PRO A 370 -11.90 0.27 18.30
N TRP A 371 -11.94 -1.06 18.37
CA TRP A 371 -13.11 -1.81 17.93
C TRP A 371 -14.19 -1.82 19.01
N THR A 372 -15.22 -0.97 18.86
CA THR A 372 -16.30 -0.80 19.83
C THR A 372 -17.18 -2.05 19.98
N TRP A 373 -17.70 -2.23 21.20
CA TRP A 373 -18.75 -3.18 21.56
C TRP A 373 -19.83 -2.43 22.34
N TYR A 374 -21.09 -2.88 22.25
CA TYR A 374 -22.22 -2.32 22.97
C TYR A 374 -22.80 -3.41 23.87
N THR A 375 -23.04 -3.08 25.14
CA THR A 375 -23.78 -3.91 26.09
C THR A 375 -25.14 -3.29 26.33
N GLN A 376 -26.18 -4.11 26.34
CA GLN A 376 -27.52 -3.74 26.80
C GLN A 376 -27.91 -4.77 27.86
N GLU A 377 -28.08 -4.33 29.09
CA GLU A 377 -28.71 -5.10 30.16
C GLU A 377 -30.17 -4.67 30.24
N GLU A 378 -31.09 -5.62 30.08
CA GLU A 378 -32.52 -5.44 30.35
C GLU A 378 -32.87 -6.39 31.49
N GLU A 379 -33.44 -5.86 32.57
CA GLU A 379 -34.04 -6.64 33.65
C GLU A 379 -35.54 -6.82 33.38
N PHE A 380 -36.06 -8.04 33.54
CA PHE A 380 -37.49 -8.37 33.45
C PHE A 380 -38.08 -8.68 34.81
#